data_AF-A0A2V2YVI5-F1
#
_entry.id   AF-A0A2V2YVI5-F1
#
_cell.length_a   1.000
_cell.length_b   1.000
_cell.length_c   1.000
_cell.angle_alpha   90.00
_cell.angle_beta   90.00
_cell.angle_gamma   90.00
#
_symmetry.space_group_name_H-M   'P 1'
#
loop_
_entity.id
_entity.type
_entity.pdbx_description
1 polymer ?
#
loop_
_entity_poly.entity_id
_entity_poly.type
_entity_poly.pdbx_seq_one_letter_code
_entity_poly.pdbx_strand_id
1 'polypeptide(L)'
;MTNHEPIRLTDEQMRTFVTEGFLILQTDFPVSFHEAMTQELHRVYTEEGNPGNNLLPRIREIQQVFDHPIITGALTSVLGPNYMLHAHRHGHYNAQPTAGGWHKDSYWGYNKMRHHHPWWAMIMYFPQDTPIELGPTGILPGTQNYETRTFEADEIEGEGYASGQAGTFALIHYDIWHRATANMLGKPRYMLKFEFMRTAAPTEPSWNCSELQWREPAKATLPIARHEAMWEDTWNWLTGRVGSLAGTAVANEERITQLSAELRDANEPAALNATYELARYGVEGIAALLNGLHDASTAVSRVSAYGLAAAGADAVSWLSAALDDERDETVQHAAFALGELGGLAGQAADKLSSLLSHRSPAVRSAVVESLGMIGGASALAKPQVDLAVSALIRALQDADVQTRFMAGLALSRIGRDAAAAVPALAATLDDENRYVRAHALEALRYIGTEEAKDVLIHSLFQARWCTTTTPANTFYP
;
A
#
# COMPACT_ATOMS: atom_id res chain seq x y z
N MET A 1 -20.36 -19.60 2.36
CA MET A 1 -19.76 -18.46 3.08
C MET A 1 -20.56 -18.29 4.35
N THR A 2 -20.02 -18.71 5.48
CA THR A 2 -20.60 -18.37 6.79
C THR A 2 -20.47 -16.86 6.94
N ASN A 3 -21.62 -16.18 6.99
CA ASN A 3 -21.75 -14.73 6.95
C ASN A 3 -21.41 -14.16 8.33
N HIS A 4 -20.16 -14.27 8.76
CA HIS A 4 -19.71 -13.65 10.01
C HIS A 4 -19.40 -12.18 9.75
N GLU A 5 -20.05 -11.31 10.53
CA GLU A 5 -19.84 -9.87 10.46
C GLU A 5 -18.40 -9.52 10.82
N PRO A 6 -17.70 -8.68 10.02
CA PRO A 6 -16.31 -8.30 10.30
C PRO A 6 -16.16 -7.60 11.66
N ILE A 7 -15.18 -8.02 12.46
CA ILE A 7 -14.86 -7.39 13.75
C ILE A 7 -13.89 -6.23 13.51
N ARG A 8 -14.44 -5.03 13.40
CA ARG A 8 -13.68 -3.81 13.07
C ARG A 8 -12.84 -3.30 14.23
N LEU A 9 -11.74 -2.62 13.90
CA LEU A 9 -10.84 -1.99 14.85
C LEU A 9 -11.53 -0.84 15.60
N THR A 10 -11.09 -0.59 16.82
CA THR A 10 -11.50 0.59 17.61
C THR A 10 -10.71 1.84 17.20
N ASP A 11 -11.17 3.01 17.65
CA ASP A 11 -10.40 4.27 17.50
C ASP A 11 -8.97 4.15 18.04
N GLU A 12 -8.79 3.50 19.19
CA GLU A 12 -7.48 3.31 19.79
C GLU A 12 -6.55 2.46 18.92
N GLN A 13 -7.06 1.33 18.40
CA GLN A 13 -6.29 0.48 17.49
C GLN A 13 -5.95 1.21 16.19
N MET A 14 -6.87 2.03 15.65
CA MET A 14 -6.58 2.84 14.47
C MET A 14 -5.52 3.91 14.75
N ARG A 15 -5.56 4.58 15.91
CA ARG A 15 -4.52 5.53 16.33
C ARG A 15 -3.16 4.84 16.44
N THR A 16 -3.09 3.69 17.11
CA THR A 16 -1.85 2.90 17.20
C THR A 16 -1.35 2.51 15.81
N PHE A 17 -2.22 2.08 14.90
CA PHE A 17 -1.81 1.77 13.52
C PHE A 17 -1.28 2.99 12.78
N VAL A 18 -1.91 4.17 12.92
CA VAL A 18 -1.46 5.42 12.29
C VAL A 18 -0.10 5.88 12.84
N THR A 19 0.13 5.78 14.15
CA THR A 19 1.37 6.23 14.78
C THR A 19 2.50 5.22 14.63
N GLU A 20 2.24 3.95 14.92
CA GLU A 20 3.26 2.89 14.99
C GLU A 20 3.38 2.08 13.70
N GLY A 21 2.40 2.15 12.81
CA GLY A 21 2.40 1.45 11.53
C GLY A 21 2.10 -0.04 11.62
N PHE A 22 1.70 -0.58 12.78
CA PHE A 22 1.29 -1.98 12.89
C PHE A 22 0.38 -2.27 14.09
N LEU A 23 -0.26 -3.44 14.05
CA LEU A 23 -1.00 -4.07 15.14
C LEU A 23 -0.68 -5.55 15.20
N ILE A 24 -0.54 -6.10 16.41
CA ILE A 24 -0.50 -7.55 16.64
C ILE A 24 -1.87 -8.00 17.12
N LEU A 25 -2.51 -8.87 16.35
CA LEU A 25 -3.87 -9.35 16.56
C LEU A 25 -3.90 -10.87 16.58
N GLN A 26 -4.99 -11.45 17.09
CA GLN A 26 -5.13 -12.89 17.30
C GLN A 26 -6.46 -13.38 16.75
N THR A 27 -6.44 -14.45 15.95
CA THR A 27 -7.65 -15.17 15.53
C THR A 27 -8.12 -16.18 16.59
N ASP A 28 -9.39 -16.57 16.57
CA ASP A 28 -10.00 -17.55 17.49
C ASP A 28 -10.29 -18.91 16.84
N PHE A 29 -9.57 -19.27 15.77
CA PHE A 29 -9.61 -20.62 15.21
C PHE A 29 -9.27 -21.68 16.27
N PRO A 30 -9.84 -22.90 16.17
CA PRO A 30 -9.49 -23.99 17.06
C PRO A 30 -8.04 -24.44 16.82
N VAL A 31 -7.38 -24.94 17.86
CA VAL A 31 -6.00 -25.47 17.77
C VAL A 31 -5.84 -26.49 16.64
N SER A 32 -6.84 -27.36 16.43
CA SER A 32 -6.82 -28.37 15.35
C SER A 32 -6.73 -27.78 13.94
N PHE A 33 -7.24 -26.56 13.72
CA PHE A 33 -7.12 -25.86 12.44
C PHE A 33 -5.66 -25.49 12.17
N HIS A 34 -4.99 -24.92 13.17
CA HIS A 34 -3.59 -24.52 13.09
C HIS A 34 -2.65 -25.72 12.96
N GLU A 35 -2.91 -26.81 13.68
CA GLU A 35 -2.16 -28.07 13.56
C GLU A 35 -2.27 -28.65 12.15
N ALA A 36 -3.49 -28.73 11.59
CA ALA A 36 -3.71 -29.24 10.24
C ALA A 36 -3.03 -28.36 9.17
N MET A 37 -3.14 -27.03 9.29
CA MET A 37 -2.48 -26.10 8.38
C MET A 37 -0.95 -26.21 8.44
N THR A 38 -0.39 -26.31 9.64
CA THR A 38 1.06 -26.43 9.83
C THR A 38 1.60 -27.75 9.29
N GLN A 39 0.86 -28.85 9.48
CA GLN A 39 1.19 -30.15 8.89
C GLN A 39 1.16 -30.10 7.35
N GLU A 40 0.15 -29.46 6.76
CA GLU A 40 0.06 -29.28 5.31
C GLU A 40 1.22 -28.43 4.79
N LEU A 41 1.50 -27.28 5.41
CA LEU A 41 2.65 -26.44 5.09
C LEU A 41 3.96 -27.24 5.15
N HIS A 42 4.14 -28.05 6.18
CA HIS A 42 5.32 -28.88 6.32
C HIS A 42 5.45 -29.90 5.20
N ARG A 43 4.35 -30.57 4.83
CA ARG A 43 4.31 -31.50 3.70
C ARG A 43 4.68 -30.82 2.39
N VAL A 44 4.02 -29.70 2.05
CA VAL A 44 4.28 -28.94 0.82
C VAL A 44 5.74 -28.50 0.75
N TYR A 45 6.28 -27.90 1.81
CA TYR A 45 7.66 -27.40 1.79
C TYR A 45 8.68 -28.52 1.67
N THR A 46 8.42 -29.68 2.26
CA THR A 46 9.35 -30.83 2.24
C THR A 46 9.30 -31.56 0.91
N GLU A 47 8.11 -31.75 0.34
CA GLU A 47 7.91 -32.56 -0.88
C GLU A 47 8.02 -31.73 -2.18
N GLU A 48 7.58 -30.47 -2.17
CA GLU A 48 7.46 -29.62 -3.36
C GLU A 48 8.35 -28.37 -3.31
N GLY A 49 8.81 -27.97 -2.12
CA GLY A 49 9.50 -26.71 -1.89
C GLY A 49 8.54 -25.52 -1.69
N ASN A 50 9.07 -24.30 -1.72
CA ASN A 50 8.27 -23.09 -1.52
C ASN A 50 7.34 -22.85 -2.73
N PRO A 51 6.00 -22.84 -2.58
CA PRO A 51 5.07 -22.68 -3.69
C PRO A 51 5.02 -21.25 -4.25
N GLY A 52 5.70 -20.27 -3.61
CA GLY A 52 5.69 -18.87 -4.02
C GLY A 52 4.27 -18.30 -4.07
N ASN A 53 3.91 -17.66 -5.18
CA ASN A 53 2.58 -17.06 -5.34
C ASN A 53 1.44 -18.10 -5.44
N ASN A 54 1.76 -19.39 -5.62
CA ASN A 54 0.76 -20.47 -5.66
C ASN A 54 0.37 -20.97 -4.26
N LEU A 55 0.75 -20.27 -3.19
CA LEU A 55 0.45 -20.67 -1.81
C LEU A 55 -1.05 -20.88 -1.56
N LEU A 56 -1.92 -19.93 -1.96
CA LEU A 56 -3.38 -20.06 -1.80
C LEU A 56 -4.00 -21.22 -2.60
N PRO A 57 -3.76 -21.36 -3.92
CA PRO A 57 -4.32 -22.48 -4.66
C PRO A 57 -3.74 -23.84 -4.22
N ARG A 58 -2.53 -23.86 -3.65
CA ARG A 58 -1.88 -25.07 -3.14
C ARG A 58 -2.37 -25.47 -1.74
N ILE A 59 -2.63 -24.52 -0.85
CA ILE A 59 -3.10 -24.75 0.52
C ILE A 59 -4.37 -23.93 0.72
N ARG A 60 -5.50 -24.52 0.33
CA ARG A 60 -6.78 -23.80 0.17
C ARG A 60 -7.37 -23.35 1.49
N GLU A 61 -7.02 -24.02 2.59
CA GLU A 61 -7.40 -23.70 3.96
C GLU A 61 -6.94 -22.30 4.37
N ILE A 62 -5.87 -21.78 3.76
CA ILE A 62 -5.39 -20.41 3.98
C ILE A 62 -6.47 -19.39 3.60
N GLN A 63 -7.37 -19.68 2.64
CA GLN A 63 -8.47 -18.78 2.32
C GLN A 63 -9.38 -18.54 3.54
N GLN A 64 -9.58 -19.55 4.38
CA GLN A 64 -10.40 -19.41 5.60
C GLN A 64 -9.82 -18.37 6.55
N VAL A 65 -8.50 -18.22 6.60
CA VAL A 65 -7.82 -17.18 7.39
C VAL A 65 -8.23 -15.79 6.91
N PHE A 66 -8.26 -15.55 5.61
CA PHE A 66 -8.62 -14.24 5.05
C PHE A 66 -10.12 -13.98 5.01
N ASP A 67 -10.94 -15.03 5.15
CA ASP A 67 -12.39 -14.92 5.34
C ASP A 67 -12.77 -14.74 6.83
N HIS A 68 -11.80 -14.83 7.75
CA HIS A 68 -12.04 -14.75 9.18
C HIS A 68 -12.50 -13.35 9.61
N PRO A 69 -13.54 -13.20 10.47
CA PRO A 69 -14.11 -11.90 10.82
C PRO A 69 -13.10 -10.93 11.48
N ILE A 70 -12.14 -11.42 12.27
CA ILE A 70 -11.08 -10.57 12.85
C ILE A 70 -10.13 -10.03 11.78
N ILE A 71 -9.76 -10.85 10.79
CA ILE A 71 -8.83 -10.44 9.73
C ILE A 71 -9.52 -9.52 8.73
N THR A 72 -10.71 -9.90 8.26
CA THR A 72 -11.52 -9.06 7.38
C THR A 72 -11.88 -7.73 8.03
N GLY A 73 -12.20 -7.74 9.33
CA GLY A 73 -12.50 -6.52 10.09
C GLY A 73 -11.30 -5.60 10.25
N ALA A 74 -10.12 -6.15 10.53
CA ALA A 74 -8.88 -5.38 10.60
C ALA A 74 -8.48 -4.76 9.25
N LEU A 75 -8.52 -5.55 8.17
CA LEU A 75 -8.26 -5.07 6.81
C LEU A 75 -9.30 -4.04 6.35
N THR A 76 -10.59 -4.26 6.61
CA THR A 76 -11.67 -3.31 6.30
C THR A 76 -11.45 -1.99 7.03
N SER A 77 -11.00 -2.03 8.28
CA SER A 77 -10.74 -0.82 9.08
C SER A 77 -9.63 0.03 8.49
N VAL A 78 -8.54 -0.59 8.02
CA VAL A 78 -7.37 0.13 7.48
C VAL A 78 -7.49 0.46 5.99
N LEU A 79 -8.07 -0.41 5.17
CA LEU A 79 -8.09 -0.31 3.70
C LEU A 79 -9.48 -0.04 3.11
N GLY A 80 -10.54 -0.01 3.92
CA GLY A 80 -11.92 0.12 3.47
C GLY A 80 -12.55 -1.22 3.04
N PRO A 81 -13.88 -1.28 2.85
CA PRO A 81 -14.61 -2.53 2.65
C PRO A 81 -14.33 -3.26 1.34
N ASN A 82 -13.76 -2.57 0.34
CA ASN A 82 -13.52 -3.11 -1.00
C ASN A 82 -12.02 -3.33 -1.29
N TYR A 83 -11.21 -3.57 -0.26
CA TYR A 83 -9.78 -3.83 -0.44
C TYR A 83 -9.52 -5.02 -1.36
N MET A 84 -8.35 -5.01 -2.02
CA MET A 84 -7.85 -6.06 -2.90
C MET A 84 -6.83 -6.91 -2.15
N LEU A 85 -6.96 -8.22 -2.25
CA LEU A 85 -5.87 -9.14 -1.94
C LEU A 85 -4.95 -9.22 -3.16
N HIS A 86 -3.74 -8.73 -3.02
CA HIS A 86 -2.79 -8.61 -4.11
C HIS A 86 -2.28 -10.00 -4.57
N ALA A 87 -1.87 -10.09 -5.84
CA ALA A 87 -1.44 -11.36 -6.43
C ALA A 87 -0.18 -11.93 -5.75
N HIS A 88 0.70 -11.05 -5.25
CA HIS A 88 1.92 -11.43 -4.56
C HIS A 88 1.66 -11.87 -3.13
N ARG A 89 2.28 -12.99 -2.77
CA ARG A 89 2.25 -13.61 -1.45
C ARG A 89 3.50 -14.46 -1.28
N HIS A 90 3.91 -14.68 -0.04
CA HIS A 90 5.10 -15.50 0.23
C HIS A 90 4.92 -16.30 1.52
N GLY A 91 5.22 -17.60 1.47
CA GLY A 91 5.38 -18.38 2.69
C GLY A 91 6.83 -18.35 3.13
N HIS A 92 7.09 -17.80 4.30
CA HIS A 92 8.42 -17.77 4.90
C HIS A 92 8.63 -19.00 5.76
N TYR A 93 9.71 -19.73 5.48
CA TYR A 93 10.24 -20.79 6.34
C TYR A 93 11.52 -20.27 7.01
N ASN A 94 11.59 -20.35 8.34
CA ASN A 94 12.81 -20.06 9.10
C ASN A 94 13.12 -21.20 10.06
N ALA A 95 14.38 -21.62 10.07
CA ALA A 95 14.95 -22.54 11.05
C ALA A 95 16.40 -22.17 11.37
N GLN A 96 16.81 -20.92 11.08
CA GLN A 96 18.19 -20.47 11.20
C GLN A 96 18.39 -19.59 12.43
N PRO A 97 19.52 -19.73 13.14
CA PRO A 97 19.84 -18.91 14.31
C PRO A 97 20.29 -17.49 13.96
N THR A 98 20.47 -17.19 12.68
CA THR A 98 20.87 -15.88 12.19
C THR A 98 19.66 -15.03 11.86
N ALA A 99 19.57 -13.84 12.44
CA ALA A 99 18.57 -12.86 12.06
C ALA A 99 18.80 -12.36 10.61
N GLY A 100 17.72 -11.99 9.94
CA GLY A 100 17.77 -11.28 8.68
C GLY A 100 18.02 -9.79 8.89
N GLY A 101 18.43 -9.10 7.81
CA GLY A 101 18.57 -7.64 7.82
C GLY A 101 17.22 -6.92 7.80
N TRP A 102 17.21 -5.71 8.34
CA TRP A 102 16.11 -4.76 8.21
C TRP A 102 15.88 -4.41 6.74
N HIS A 103 14.62 -4.51 6.30
CA HIS A 103 14.22 -4.13 4.96
C HIS A 103 12.81 -3.54 4.94
N LYS A 104 12.51 -2.84 3.86
CA LYS A 104 11.15 -2.57 3.39
C LYS A 104 10.88 -3.45 2.20
N ASP A 105 9.66 -3.92 2.07
CA ASP A 105 9.28 -4.66 0.88
C ASP A 105 9.27 -3.74 -0.34
N SER A 106 9.68 -4.32 -1.46
CA SER A 106 9.50 -3.74 -2.78
C SER A 106 9.11 -4.87 -3.72
N TYR A 107 7.81 -4.94 -3.98
CA TYR A 107 7.33 -5.74 -5.10
C TYR A 107 7.69 -5.11 -6.46
N TRP A 108 8.03 -3.82 -6.43
CA TRP A 108 8.24 -2.94 -7.56
C TRP A 108 9.59 -3.11 -8.25
N GLY A 109 10.61 -3.65 -7.57
CA GLY A 109 11.98 -3.78 -8.12
C GLY A 109 12.68 -2.45 -8.41
N TYR A 110 12.04 -1.30 -8.17
CA TYR A 110 12.53 0.04 -8.49
C TYR A 110 12.05 1.07 -7.46
N ASN A 111 12.57 2.30 -7.56
CA ASN A 111 12.35 3.40 -6.61
C ASN A 111 11.00 4.10 -6.89
N LYS A 112 9.94 3.69 -6.21
CA LYS A 112 8.62 4.35 -6.22
C LYS A 112 8.51 5.26 -5.00
N MET A 113 7.91 6.43 -5.16
CA MET A 113 7.51 7.26 -4.02
C MET A 113 6.48 6.52 -3.15
N ARG A 114 6.76 6.43 -1.85
CA ARG A 114 5.92 5.72 -0.88
C ARG A 114 4.74 6.59 -0.47
N HIS A 115 3.60 5.98 -0.20
CA HIS A 115 2.43 6.71 0.29
C HIS A 115 2.47 6.78 1.82
N HIS A 116 2.17 7.94 2.39
CA HIS A 116 2.01 8.05 3.85
C HIS A 116 0.62 7.62 4.29
N HIS A 117 -0.40 7.83 3.44
CA HIS A 117 -1.73 7.28 3.65
C HIS A 117 -1.74 5.77 3.36
N PRO A 118 -2.51 4.98 4.13
CA PRO A 118 -2.54 3.51 4.02
C PRO A 118 -3.33 3.05 2.78
N TRP A 119 -2.69 3.20 1.62
CA TRP A 119 -3.13 2.57 0.36
C TRP A 119 -2.78 1.10 0.30
N TRP A 120 -1.79 0.66 1.08
CA TRP A 120 -1.32 -0.70 1.14
C TRP A 120 -1.13 -1.14 2.59
N ALA A 121 -1.52 -2.38 2.87
CA ALA A 121 -1.21 -3.05 4.13
C ALA A 121 -0.78 -4.49 3.84
N MET A 122 -0.23 -5.14 4.86
CA MET A 122 0.22 -6.51 4.75
C MET A 122 -0.13 -7.27 6.01
N ILE A 123 -0.44 -8.56 5.84
CA ILE A 123 -0.61 -9.49 6.94
C ILE A 123 0.56 -10.46 6.95
N MET A 124 1.16 -10.62 8.13
CA MET A 124 2.07 -11.70 8.45
C MET A 124 1.40 -12.63 9.46
N TYR A 125 0.91 -13.77 8.98
CA TYR A 125 0.12 -14.72 9.76
C TYR A 125 0.98 -15.89 10.25
N PHE A 126 0.86 -16.23 11.53
CA PHE A 126 1.61 -17.32 12.16
C PHE A 126 0.68 -18.49 12.48
N PRO A 127 0.75 -19.62 11.75
CA PRO A 127 -0.13 -20.78 11.94
C PRO A 127 0.26 -21.65 13.15
N GLN A 128 1.20 -21.19 13.98
CA GLN A 128 1.83 -21.95 15.05
C GLN A 128 2.25 -21.00 16.18
N ASP A 129 2.37 -21.51 17.40
CA ASP A 129 2.96 -20.76 18.52
C ASP A 129 4.34 -20.26 18.11
N THR A 130 4.54 -18.95 18.22
CA THR A 130 5.76 -18.27 17.80
C THR A 130 6.24 -17.39 18.93
N PRO A 131 6.85 -17.97 19.98
CA PRO A 131 7.53 -17.19 21.00
C PRO A 131 8.79 -16.53 20.42
N ILE A 132 9.36 -15.55 21.12
CA ILE A 132 10.54 -14.78 20.67
C ILE A 132 11.69 -15.72 20.26
N GLU A 133 11.91 -16.80 21.00
CA GLU A 133 12.98 -17.77 20.75
C GLU A 133 12.80 -18.54 19.44
N LEU A 134 11.58 -18.63 18.90
CA LEU A 134 11.31 -19.30 17.61
C LEU A 134 11.55 -18.36 16.40
N GLY A 135 11.86 -17.10 16.63
CA GLY A 135 12.17 -16.13 15.59
C GLY A 135 10.93 -15.57 14.88
N PRO A 136 10.07 -14.80 15.58
CA PRO A 136 8.96 -14.05 14.98
C PRO A 136 9.47 -12.97 14.00
N THR A 137 8.55 -12.23 13.38
CA THR A 137 8.95 -11.01 12.65
C THR A 137 9.23 -9.89 13.66
N GLY A 138 10.38 -9.24 13.52
CA GLY A 138 10.72 -7.98 14.19
C GLY A 138 10.26 -6.79 13.35
N ILE A 139 9.67 -5.79 13.98
CA ILE A 139 9.04 -4.62 13.35
C ILE A 139 9.55 -3.39 14.10
N LEU A 140 9.94 -2.33 13.39
CA LEU A 140 10.32 -1.08 14.05
C LEU A 140 9.15 -0.07 14.02
N PRO A 141 8.52 0.22 15.17
CA PRO A 141 7.35 1.09 15.24
C PRO A 141 7.63 2.50 14.69
N GLY A 142 6.66 3.06 13.97
CA GLY A 142 6.65 4.46 13.52
C GLY A 142 7.53 4.76 12.31
N THR A 143 8.01 3.73 11.61
CA THR A 143 8.97 3.89 10.50
C THR A 143 8.38 3.72 9.10
N GLN A 144 7.06 3.57 9.03
CA GLN A 144 6.30 3.39 7.79
C GLN A 144 6.40 4.58 6.82
N ASN A 145 6.67 5.79 7.33
CA ASN A 145 6.68 7.01 6.52
C ASN A 145 8.09 7.49 6.11
N TYR A 146 9.14 6.72 6.41
CA TYR A 146 10.51 7.11 6.04
C TYR A 146 10.93 6.46 4.72
N GLU A 147 11.68 7.16 3.87
CA GLU A 147 12.29 6.54 2.70
C GLU A 147 13.55 5.75 3.10
N THR A 148 14.30 6.28 4.06
CA THR A 148 15.60 5.74 4.48
C THR A 148 15.51 4.99 5.81
N ARG A 149 16.57 4.23 6.12
CA ARG A 149 16.72 3.60 7.44
C ARG A 149 17.23 4.66 8.39
N THR A 150 16.37 5.18 9.26
CA THR A 150 16.65 6.29 10.20
C THR A 150 17.31 5.84 11.50
N PHE A 151 17.75 4.58 11.58
CA PHE A 151 18.31 3.94 12.77
C PHE A 151 19.48 3.03 12.37
N GLU A 152 20.59 3.11 13.09
CA GLU A 152 21.83 2.41 12.70
C GLU A 152 21.91 0.98 13.27
N ALA A 153 21.57 0.79 14.55
CA ALA A 153 21.72 -0.50 15.21
C ALA A 153 20.69 -1.54 14.70
N ASP A 154 21.11 -2.79 14.57
CA ASP A 154 20.20 -3.90 14.23
C ASP A 154 19.38 -4.36 15.44
N GLU A 155 19.95 -4.28 16.63
CA GLU A 155 19.26 -4.45 17.92
C GLU A 155 18.95 -3.06 18.48
N ILE A 156 17.66 -2.75 18.60
CA ILE A 156 17.19 -1.44 19.01
C ILE A 156 16.13 -1.58 20.09
N GLU A 157 16.18 -0.70 21.09
CA GLU A 157 15.14 -0.60 22.10
C GLU A 157 13.83 -0.13 21.45
N GLY A 158 12.72 -0.78 21.78
CA GLY A 158 11.42 -0.49 21.17
C GLY A 158 11.11 -1.27 19.89
N GLU A 159 11.96 -2.25 19.50
CA GLU A 159 11.56 -3.23 18.48
C GLU A 159 10.30 -4.00 18.92
N GLY A 160 9.29 -3.98 18.07
CA GLY A 160 8.07 -4.77 18.22
C GLY A 160 8.25 -6.17 17.65
N TYR A 161 7.63 -7.17 18.27
CA TYR A 161 7.69 -8.55 17.82
C TYR A 161 6.29 -9.09 17.53
N ALA A 162 6.11 -9.69 16.35
CA ALA A 162 4.91 -10.45 16.01
C ALA A 162 4.92 -11.84 16.67
N SER A 163 5.04 -11.85 18.00
CA SER A 163 5.14 -13.03 18.85
C SER A 163 3.79 -13.33 19.49
N GLY A 164 3.41 -14.61 19.55
CA GLY A 164 2.15 -15.01 20.15
C GLY A 164 1.80 -16.48 19.92
N GLN A 165 0.55 -16.84 20.24
CA GLN A 165 0.02 -18.18 20.02
C GLN A 165 -0.29 -18.40 18.52
N ALA A 166 -0.53 -19.65 18.13
CA ALA A 166 -1.03 -19.97 16.80
C ALA A 166 -2.27 -19.13 16.47
N GLY A 167 -2.31 -18.55 15.26
CA GLY A 167 -3.34 -17.60 14.85
C GLY A 167 -3.03 -16.13 15.15
N THR A 168 -1.88 -15.84 15.78
CA THR A 168 -1.34 -14.48 15.84
C THR A 168 -1.03 -13.98 14.43
N PHE A 169 -1.34 -12.72 14.16
CA PHE A 169 -0.92 -12.05 12.94
C PHE A 169 -0.55 -10.59 13.18
N ALA A 170 0.45 -10.12 12.46
CA ALA A 170 0.76 -8.70 12.37
C ALA A 170 0.00 -8.11 11.18
N LEU A 171 -0.81 -7.09 11.43
CA LEU A 171 -1.30 -6.18 10.40
C LEU A 171 -0.33 -4.99 10.34
N ILE A 172 0.39 -4.83 9.25
CA ILE A 172 1.41 -3.79 9.11
C ILE A 172 1.07 -2.84 7.96
N HIS A 173 1.46 -1.58 8.09
CA HIS A 173 1.62 -0.67 6.97
C HIS A 173 2.68 -1.25 6.03
N TYR A 174 2.41 -1.28 4.73
CA TYR A 174 3.27 -1.96 3.74
C TYR A 174 4.73 -1.51 3.82
N ASP A 175 4.94 -0.21 4.01
CA ASP A 175 6.25 0.42 4.02
C ASP A 175 6.96 0.39 5.39
N ILE A 176 6.51 -0.37 6.39
CA ILE A 176 7.23 -0.40 7.69
C ILE A 176 8.54 -1.20 7.59
N TRP A 177 9.59 -0.74 8.28
CA TRP A 177 10.82 -1.51 8.41
C TRP A 177 10.57 -2.75 9.26
N HIS A 178 10.96 -3.91 8.73
CA HIS A 178 10.82 -5.20 9.41
C HIS A 178 11.97 -6.14 9.07
N ARG A 179 12.09 -7.21 9.85
CA ARG A 179 13.11 -8.25 9.66
C ARG A 179 12.67 -9.61 10.18
N ALA A 180 13.32 -10.66 9.70
CA ALA A 180 13.28 -11.96 10.35
C ALA A 180 14.21 -11.94 11.57
N THR A 181 13.73 -12.38 12.74
CA THR A 181 14.59 -12.52 13.93
C THR A 181 15.17 -13.93 14.02
N ALA A 182 16.16 -14.09 14.89
CA ALA A 182 16.88 -15.35 15.07
C ALA A 182 15.96 -16.46 15.59
N ASN A 183 16.02 -17.64 14.96
CA ASN A 183 15.37 -18.84 15.49
C ASN A 183 16.37 -19.61 16.36
N MET A 184 16.22 -19.47 17.67
CA MET A 184 17.10 -20.07 18.68
C MET A 184 16.69 -21.51 19.04
N LEU A 185 15.50 -21.94 18.64
CA LEU A 185 14.98 -23.28 18.92
C LEU A 185 15.34 -24.31 17.85
N GLY A 186 15.78 -23.87 16.66
CA GLY A 186 16.13 -24.75 15.53
C GLY A 186 14.93 -25.53 14.96
N LYS A 187 13.70 -25.14 15.30
CA LYS A 187 12.46 -25.78 14.83
C LYS A 187 11.90 -25.04 13.61
N PRO A 188 11.19 -25.72 12.69
CA PRO A 188 10.46 -25.07 11.60
C PRO A 188 9.55 -23.93 12.08
N ARG A 189 9.71 -22.75 11.48
CA ARG A 189 8.81 -21.60 11.68
C ARG A 189 8.22 -21.13 10.36
N TYR A 190 6.91 -21.32 10.21
CA TYR A 190 6.14 -20.80 9.08
C TYR A 190 5.56 -19.41 9.41
N MET A 191 5.63 -18.49 8.46
CA MET A 191 4.90 -17.22 8.48
C MET A 191 4.35 -16.98 7.07
N LEU A 192 3.07 -16.67 6.95
CA LEU A 192 2.41 -16.45 5.67
C LEU A 192 2.22 -14.95 5.45
N LYS A 193 2.91 -14.42 4.44
CA LYS A 193 2.89 -13.01 4.05
C LYS A 193 1.92 -12.78 2.89
N PHE A 194 0.99 -11.85 3.08
CA PHE A 194 0.01 -11.44 2.09
C PHE A 194 -0.12 -9.92 2.02
N GLU A 195 -0.20 -9.40 0.81
CA GLU A 195 -0.30 -7.97 0.54
C GLU A 195 -1.73 -7.59 0.18
N PHE A 196 -2.15 -6.41 0.62
CA PHE A 196 -3.48 -5.89 0.39
C PHE A 196 -3.42 -4.43 -0.05
N MET A 197 -4.31 -4.06 -0.95
CA MET A 197 -4.40 -2.70 -1.48
C MET A 197 -5.81 -2.13 -1.24
N ARG A 198 -5.89 -0.90 -0.75
CA ARG A 198 -7.09 -0.08 -0.81
C ARG A 198 -7.40 0.29 -2.27
N THR A 199 -8.64 0.08 -2.68
CA THR A 199 -9.09 0.34 -4.06
C THR A 199 -9.77 1.70 -4.22
N ALA A 200 -10.30 2.26 -3.15
CA ALA A 200 -10.96 3.57 -3.16
C ALA A 200 -10.47 4.44 -2.00
N ALA A 201 -10.30 5.74 -2.27
CA ALA A 201 -10.05 6.71 -1.22
C ALA A 201 -11.20 6.68 -0.20
N PRO A 202 -10.91 6.76 1.11
CA PRO A 202 -11.94 6.83 2.13
C PRO A 202 -12.83 8.07 1.93
N THR A 203 -14.13 7.90 2.10
CA THR A 203 -15.11 9.00 2.18
C THR A 203 -15.73 9.12 3.57
N GLU A 204 -15.57 8.08 4.39
CA GLU A 204 -16.04 7.96 5.77
C GLU A 204 -15.21 6.89 6.49
N PRO A 205 -15.20 6.87 7.84
CA PRO A 205 -14.53 5.84 8.62
C PRO A 205 -15.02 4.42 8.30
N SER A 206 -14.10 3.49 8.06
CA SER A 206 -14.41 2.06 7.85
C SER A 206 -14.15 1.17 9.07
N TRP A 207 -13.82 1.78 10.22
CA TRP A 207 -13.64 1.12 11.52
C TRP A 207 -14.76 1.48 12.50
N ASN A 208 -14.70 0.99 13.75
CA ASN A 208 -15.64 1.39 14.80
C ASN A 208 -15.26 2.76 15.36
N CYS A 209 -15.59 3.80 14.60
CA CYS A 209 -15.24 5.18 14.93
C CYS A 209 -16.26 5.83 15.87
N SER A 210 -15.77 6.37 16.98
CA SER A 210 -16.57 7.14 17.95
C SER A 210 -16.08 8.59 18.10
N GLU A 211 -14.82 8.86 17.79
CA GLU A 211 -14.20 10.19 17.88
C GLU A 211 -13.64 10.60 16.51
N LEU A 212 -14.14 11.68 15.91
CA LEU A 212 -13.64 12.18 14.61
C LEU A 212 -12.39 13.05 14.71
N GLN A 213 -12.08 13.56 15.91
CA GLN A 213 -10.91 14.41 16.16
C GLN A 213 -9.69 13.54 16.44
N TRP A 214 -8.55 13.96 15.87
CA TRP A 214 -7.28 13.31 16.14
C TRP A 214 -6.87 13.54 17.60
N ARG A 215 -6.32 12.48 18.20
CA ARG A 215 -5.48 12.52 19.39
C ARG A 215 -4.55 11.32 19.36
N GLU A 216 -3.42 11.44 20.04
CA GLU A 216 -2.47 10.34 20.17
C GLU A 216 -3.07 9.13 20.92
N PRO A 217 -2.60 7.91 20.62
CA PRO A 217 -2.99 6.73 21.38
C PRO A 217 -2.52 6.84 22.84
N ALA A 218 -3.25 6.20 23.75
CA ALA A 218 -2.97 6.23 25.19
C ALA A 218 -1.59 5.64 25.53
N LYS A 219 -1.08 4.74 24.69
CA LYS A 219 0.27 4.20 24.75
C LYS A 219 0.85 4.21 23.36
N ALA A 220 1.98 4.89 23.19
CA ALA A 220 2.76 4.88 21.96
C ALA A 220 4.21 4.52 22.29
N THR A 221 4.75 3.55 21.58
CA THR A 221 6.18 3.24 21.59
C THR A 221 6.76 3.80 20.30
N LEU A 222 7.37 4.98 20.40
CA LEU A 222 7.86 5.73 19.24
C LEU A 222 9.38 5.91 19.38
N PRO A 223 10.17 4.91 18.97
CA PRO A 223 11.61 4.92 19.20
C PRO A 223 12.35 5.98 18.37
N ILE A 224 11.71 6.55 17.32
CA ILE A 224 12.35 7.47 16.39
C ILE A 224 11.90 8.93 16.60
N ALA A 225 10.65 9.25 16.24
CA ALA A 225 10.15 10.63 16.28
C ALA A 225 8.63 10.68 16.44
N ARG A 226 8.13 11.86 16.82
CA ARG A 226 6.70 12.19 16.82
C ARG A 226 6.33 13.03 15.61
N HIS A 227 5.16 12.78 15.02
CA HIS A 227 4.71 13.38 13.78
C HIS A 227 3.25 13.85 13.83
N GLU A 228 2.91 14.68 14.83
CA GLU A 228 1.52 15.12 15.09
C GLU A 228 0.75 15.56 13.85
N ALA A 229 1.29 16.48 13.05
CA ALA A 229 0.61 16.99 11.87
C ALA A 229 0.40 15.92 10.79
N MET A 230 1.36 15.00 10.59
CA MET A 230 1.24 13.90 9.64
C MET A 230 0.21 12.86 10.09
N TRP A 231 0.17 12.55 11.39
CA TRP A 231 -0.82 11.63 11.94
C TRP A 231 -2.22 12.22 11.93
N GLU A 232 -2.36 13.50 12.26
CA GLU A 232 -3.61 14.25 12.14
C GLU A 232 -4.11 14.24 10.69
N ASP A 233 -3.23 14.52 9.71
CA ASP A 233 -3.57 14.47 8.29
C ASP A 233 -4.02 13.05 7.86
N THR A 234 -3.29 12.02 8.25
CA THR A 234 -3.64 10.63 7.92
C THR A 234 -4.97 10.22 8.54
N TRP A 235 -5.22 10.60 9.79
CA TRP A 235 -6.49 10.37 10.48
C TRP A 235 -7.64 11.09 9.77
N ASN A 236 -7.45 12.35 9.43
CA ASN A 236 -8.44 13.16 8.70
C ASN A 236 -8.72 12.56 7.32
N TRP A 237 -7.69 12.14 6.59
CA TRP A 237 -7.82 11.45 5.32
C TRP A 237 -8.65 10.18 5.47
N LEU A 238 -8.37 9.33 6.47
CA LEU A 238 -9.15 8.12 6.77
C LEU A 238 -10.63 8.39 7.09
N THR A 239 -10.98 9.60 7.52
CA THR A 239 -12.38 10.04 7.70
C THR A 239 -13.00 10.71 6.46
N GLY A 240 -12.28 10.77 5.34
CA GLY A 240 -12.72 11.38 4.07
C GLY A 240 -12.35 12.85 3.88
N ARG A 241 -11.47 13.42 4.72
CA ARG A 241 -11.05 14.82 4.63
C ARG A 241 -9.66 14.94 4.01
N VAL A 242 -9.60 15.23 2.71
CA VAL A 242 -8.36 15.48 1.96
C VAL A 242 -7.92 16.93 2.12
N GLY A 243 -6.61 17.18 2.25
CA GLY A 243 -6.06 18.54 2.37
C GLY A 243 -6.40 19.23 3.69
N SER A 244 -6.60 18.43 4.75
CA SER A 244 -7.21 18.89 6.01
C SER A 244 -6.36 19.87 6.81
N LEU A 245 -5.06 19.93 6.53
CA LEU A 245 -4.14 20.83 7.22
C LEU A 245 -4.18 22.26 6.68
N ALA A 246 -4.68 22.46 5.46
CA ALA A 246 -4.64 23.74 4.76
C ALA A 246 -5.24 24.87 5.61
N GLY A 247 -4.46 25.93 5.85
CA GLY A 247 -4.91 27.12 6.57
C GLY A 247 -5.26 26.91 8.05
N THR A 248 -4.83 25.80 8.65
CA THR A 248 -5.05 25.54 10.10
C THR A 248 -4.07 26.31 11.00
N ALA A 249 -3.04 26.94 10.42
CA ALA A 249 -2.12 27.82 11.12
C ALA A 249 -2.10 29.22 10.48
N VAL A 250 -1.84 30.24 11.30
CA VAL A 250 -1.69 31.63 10.84
C VAL A 250 -0.30 31.83 10.26
N ALA A 251 -0.21 32.42 9.07
CA ALA A 251 1.06 32.71 8.40
C ALA A 251 2.05 33.46 9.33
N ASN A 252 3.27 32.93 9.41
CA ASN A 252 4.37 33.50 10.16
C ASN A 252 5.64 33.38 9.30
N GLU A 253 6.11 34.50 8.77
CA GLU A 253 7.21 34.55 7.81
C GLU A 253 8.53 33.99 8.37
N GLU A 254 8.85 34.29 9.64
CA GLU A 254 10.04 33.77 10.32
C GLU A 254 9.96 32.26 10.45
N ARG A 255 8.81 31.73 10.88
CA ARG A 255 8.60 30.29 11.04
C ARG A 255 8.62 29.57 9.69
N ILE A 256 7.97 30.10 8.66
CA ILE A 256 7.99 29.53 7.32
C ILE A 256 9.40 29.50 6.75
N THR A 257 10.19 30.56 6.97
CA THR A 257 11.60 30.61 6.55
C THR A 257 12.43 29.54 7.26
N GLN A 258 12.25 29.38 8.57
CA GLN A 258 12.91 28.34 9.35
C GLN A 258 12.54 26.93 8.83
N LEU A 259 11.24 26.65 8.69
CA LEU A 259 10.74 25.36 8.20
C LEU A 259 11.24 25.05 6.78
N SER A 260 11.32 26.06 5.91
CA SER A 260 11.86 25.90 4.56
C SER A 260 13.32 25.45 4.56
N ALA A 261 14.12 25.92 5.51
CA ALA A 261 15.50 25.46 5.69
C ALA A 261 15.54 24.01 6.25
N GLU A 262 14.64 23.68 7.16
CA GLU A 262 14.50 22.34 7.76
C GLU A 262 14.08 21.25 6.74
N LEU A 263 13.52 21.62 5.58
CA LEU A 263 13.30 20.66 4.48
C LEU A 263 14.58 19.98 3.98
N ARG A 264 15.74 20.60 4.21
CA ARG A 264 17.07 20.07 3.85
C ARG A 264 17.77 19.35 5.01
N ASP A 265 17.10 19.17 6.15
CA ASP A 265 17.70 18.49 7.30
C ASP A 265 18.11 17.06 6.91
N ALA A 266 19.29 16.64 7.36
CA ALA A 266 19.80 15.29 7.12
C ALA A 266 18.99 14.24 7.90
N ASN A 267 18.33 14.65 8.98
CA ASN A 267 17.39 13.84 9.74
C ASN A 267 16.02 13.86 9.03
N GLU A 268 15.73 12.83 8.23
CA GLU A 268 14.48 12.67 7.49
C GLU A 268 13.20 12.93 8.33
N PRO A 269 13.07 12.41 9.57
CA PRO A 269 11.97 12.76 10.48
C PRO A 269 11.77 14.26 10.71
N ALA A 270 12.85 15.04 10.83
CA ALA A 270 12.76 16.49 11.03
C ALA A 270 12.27 17.20 9.75
N ALA A 271 12.78 16.80 8.59
CA ALA A 271 12.34 17.32 7.29
C ALA A 271 10.85 17.02 7.03
N LEU A 272 10.37 15.83 7.42
CA LEU A 272 8.95 15.47 7.35
C LEU A 272 8.09 16.31 8.29
N ASN A 273 8.53 16.54 9.52
CA ASN A 273 7.82 17.45 10.42
C ASN A 273 7.73 18.86 9.84
N ALA A 274 8.82 19.38 9.30
CA ALA A 274 8.81 20.70 8.67
C ALA A 274 7.87 20.76 7.45
N THR A 275 7.83 19.69 6.67
CA THR A 275 6.94 19.54 5.51
C THR A 275 5.46 19.64 5.88
N TYR A 276 5.01 18.85 6.86
CA TYR A 276 3.61 18.82 7.26
C TYR A 276 3.21 20.09 8.02
N GLU A 277 4.14 20.72 8.74
CA GLU A 277 3.91 22.04 9.34
C GLU A 277 3.76 23.13 8.28
N LEU A 278 4.59 23.13 7.22
CA LEU A 278 4.45 24.07 6.09
C LEU A 278 3.08 23.99 5.42
N ALA A 279 2.52 22.78 5.28
CA ALA A 279 1.19 22.57 4.72
C ALA A 279 0.07 23.31 5.48
N ARG A 280 0.30 23.68 6.75
CA ARG A 280 -0.68 24.39 7.59
C ARG A 280 -0.79 25.88 7.30
N TYR A 281 0.22 26.48 6.66
CA TYR A 281 0.34 27.93 6.47
C TYR A 281 -0.27 28.46 5.16
N GLY A 282 -1.19 27.72 4.54
CA GLY A 282 -1.92 28.18 3.35
C GLY A 282 -1.00 28.52 2.18
N VAL A 283 -1.28 29.62 1.48
CA VAL A 283 -0.59 30.00 0.23
C VAL A 283 0.91 30.24 0.46
N GLU A 284 1.30 30.84 1.58
CA GLU A 284 2.69 31.11 1.94
C GLU A 284 3.45 29.81 2.20
N GLY A 285 2.82 28.85 2.88
CA GLY A 285 3.35 27.50 3.06
C GLY A 285 3.48 26.72 1.74
N ILE A 286 2.46 26.81 0.88
CA ILE A 286 2.47 26.23 -0.47
C ILE A 286 3.62 26.80 -1.30
N ALA A 287 3.86 28.12 -1.25
CA ALA A 287 4.97 28.75 -1.97
C ALA A 287 6.34 28.21 -1.52
N ALA A 288 6.54 28.03 -0.21
CA ALA A 288 7.76 27.42 0.33
C ALA A 288 7.95 25.97 -0.15
N LEU A 289 6.88 25.17 -0.08
CA LEU A 289 6.90 23.78 -0.55
C LEU A 289 7.12 23.67 -2.06
N LEU A 290 6.57 24.58 -2.87
CA LEU A 290 6.84 24.62 -4.31
C LEU A 290 8.31 24.89 -4.62
N ASN A 291 8.96 25.80 -3.90
CA ASN A 291 10.40 26.00 -4.04
C ASN A 291 11.17 24.71 -3.72
N GLY A 292 10.74 23.99 -2.67
CA GLY A 292 11.30 22.69 -2.32
C GLY A 292 11.03 21.61 -3.38
N LEU A 293 9.88 21.63 -4.04
CA LEU A 293 9.53 20.71 -5.14
C LEU A 293 10.50 20.84 -6.31
N HIS A 294 10.94 22.06 -6.64
CA HIS A 294 11.93 22.34 -7.69
C HIS A 294 13.40 22.18 -7.22
N ASP A 295 13.62 21.83 -5.96
CA ASP A 295 14.96 21.72 -5.38
C ASP A 295 15.76 20.60 -6.01
N ALA A 296 17.02 20.86 -6.40
CA ALA A 296 17.90 19.86 -7.02
C ALA A 296 18.08 18.58 -6.17
N SER A 297 17.91 18.66 -4.84
CA SER A 297 17.87 17.48 -3.98
C SER A 297 16.56 16.72 -4.15
N THR A 298 16.64 15.47 -4.63
CA THR A 298 15.49 14.56 -4.75
C THR A 298 14.78 14.35 -3.40
N ALA A 299 15.51 14.36 -2.29
CA ALA A 299 14.92 14.23 -0.95
C ALA A 299 14.04 15.43 -0.59
N VAL A 300 14.52 16.65 -0.84
CA VAL A 300 13.77 17.89 -0.59
C VAL A 300 12.53 17.95 -1.48
N SER A 301 12.69 17.62 -2.76
CA SER A 301 11.59 17.57 -3.71
C SER A 301 10.51 16.55 -3.31
N ARG A 302 10.92 15.36 -2.86
CA ARG A 302 10.01 14.31 -2.40
C ARG A 302 9.22 14.75 -1.18
N VAL A 303 9.89 15.23 -0.13
CA VAL A 303 9.18 15.66 1.09
C VAL A 303 8.25 16.82 0.78
N SER A 304 8.68 17.77 -0.05
CA SER A 304 7.83 18.89 -0.46
C SER A 304 6.54 18.46 -1.15
N ALA A 305 6.56 17.40 -1.95
CA ALA A 305 5.35 16.85 -2.56
C ALA A 305 4.37 16.24 -1.53
N TYR A 306 4.84 15.64 -0.44
CA TYR A 306 3.94 15.22 0.65
C TYR A 306 3.24 16.42 1.28
N GLY A 307 3.99 17.51 1.52
CA GLY A 307 3.43 18.74 2.07
C GLY A 307 2.41 19.39 1.13
N LEU A 308 2.68 19.41 -0.17
CA LEU A 308 1.74 19.94 -1.18
C LEU A 308 0.46 19.11 -1.28
N ALA A 309 0.54 17.79 -1.13
CA ALA A 309 -0.64 16.94 -1.04
C ALA A 309 -1.47 17.25 0.22
N ALA A 310 -0.82 17.43 1.37
CA ALA A 310 -1.47 17.79 2.64
C ALA A 310 -2.03 19.22 2.65
N ALA A 311 -1.48 20.12 1.84
CA ALA A 311 -1.94 21.51 1.69
C ALA A 311 -3.23 21.65 0.86
N GLY A 312 -3.73 20.56 0.26
CA GLY A 312 -5.07 20.52 -0.31
C GLY A 312 -5.24 21.22 -1.67
N ALA A 313 -6.48 21.60 -1.97
CA ALA A 313 -6.90 22.07 -3.29
C ALA A 313 -6.13 23.30 -3.80
N ASP A 314 -5.67 24.18 -2.91
CA ASP A 314 -4.95 25.40 -3.26
C ASP A 314 -3.59 25.12 -3.92
N ALA A 315 -3.03 23.91 -3.74
CA ALA A 315 -1.79 23.48 -4.39
C ALA A 315 -2.00 23.01 -5.85
N VAL A 316 -3.23 22.67 -6.27
CA VAL A 316 -3.50 21.97 -7.54
C VAL A 316 -3.01 22.73 -8.76
N SER A 317 -3.25 24.04 -8.83
CA SER A 317 -2.84 24.85 -10.00
C SER A 317 -1.32 24.90 -10.14
N TRP A 318 -0.61 24.99 -9.01
CA TRP A 318 0.84 25.06 -8.98
C TRP A 318 1.48 23.71 -9.29
N LEU A 319 0.94 22.63 -8.72
CA LEU A 319 1.33 21.26 -9.04
C LEU A 319 1.11 20.96 -10.53
N SER A 320 -0.01 21.42 -11.10
CA SER A 320 -0.30 21.28 -12.53
C SER A 320 0.71 22.01 -13.41
N ALA A 321 1.21 23.17 -12.96
CA ALA A 321 2.27 23.89 -13.65
C ALA A 321 3.63 23.18 -13.53
N ALA A 322 3.92 22.57 -12.37
CA ALA A 322 5.15 21.80 -12.16
C ALA A 322 5.25 20.52 -13.02
N LEU A 323 4.15 20.08 -13.65
CA LEU A 323 4.16 19.02 -14.66
C LEU A 323 4.88 19.40 -15.97
N ASP A 324 5.19 20.68 -16.18
CA ASP A 324 5.96 21.20 -17.32
C ASP A 324 7.47 21.35 -17.02
N ASP A 325 7.92 20.95 -15.83
CA ASP A 325 9.32 21.08 -15.43
C ASP A 325 10.25 20.16 -16.25
N GLU A 326 11.48 20.63 -16.51
CA GLU A 326 12.46 19.87 -17.28
C GLU A 326 13.02 18.66 -16.51
N ARG A 327 12.97 18.72 -15.17
CA ARG A 327 13.48 17.68 -14.29
C ARG A 327 12.41 16.62 -14.01
N ASP A 328 12.73 15.39 -14.41
CA ASP A 328 11.88 14.22 -14.26
C ASP A 328 11.39 14.01 -12.80
N GLU A 329 12.23 14.25 -11.79
CA GLU A 329 11.85 14.12 -10.38
C GLU A 329 10.80 15.15 -9.96
N THR A 330 10.89 16.41 -10.42
CA THR A 330 9.87 17.43 -10.15
C THR A 330 8.53 16.99 -10.71
N VAL A 331 8.51 16.51 -11.97
CA VAL A 331 7.29 16.04 -12.65
C VAL A 331 6.71 14.82 -11.95
N GLN A 332 7.54 13.85 -11.54
CA GLN A 332 7.12 12.66 -10.80
C GLN A 332 6.46 13.01 -9.47
N HIS A 333 7.12 13.87 -8.67
CA HIS A 333 6.62 14.27 -7.36
C HIS A 333 5.37 15.16 -7.47
N ALA A 334 5.27 16.01 -8.50
CA ALA A 334 4.07 16.76 -8.79
C ALA A 334 2.89 15.85 -9.16
N ALA A 335 3.12 14.86 -10.03
CA ALA A 335 2.11 13.87 -10.42
C ALA A 335 1.64 13.04 -9.21
N PHE A 336 2.56 12.64 -8.33
CA PHE A 336 2.24 11.96 -7.08
C PHE A 336 1.31 12.81 -6.20
N ALA A 337 1.67 14.07 -5.94
CA ALA A 337 0.88 14.95 -5.07
C ALA A 337 -0.52 15.21 -5.63
N LEU A 338 -0.66 15.37 -6.96
CA LEU A 338 -1.96 15.44 -7.63
C LEU A 338 -2.77 14.15 -7.46
N GLY A 339 -2.12 12.98 -7.45
CA GLY A 339 -2.76 11.70 -7.21
C GLY A 339 -3.33 11.58 -5.79
N GLU A 340 -2.54 11.97 -4.78
CA GLU A 340 -2.98 11.98 -3.36
C GLU A 340 -4.14 12.96 -3.12
N LEU A 341 -4.19 14.06 -3.87
CA LEU A 341 -5.32 15.00 -3.86
C LEU A 341 -6.60 14.44 -4.51
N GLY A 342 -6.47 13.36 -5.31
CA GLY A 342 -7.59 12.63 -5.90
C GLY A 342 -8.56 13.53 -6.66
N GLY A 343 -9.85 13.50 -6.27
CA GLY A 343 -10.90 14.27 -6.94
C GLY A 343 -10.66 15.79 -6.97
N LEU A 344 -9.92 16.35 -6.01
CA LEU A 344 -9.57 17.78 -5.99
C LEU A 344 -8.67 18.16 -7.19
N ALA A 345 -7.88 17.22 -7.67
CA ALA A 345 -6.97 17.38 -8.81
C ALA A 345 -7.59 16.98 -10.16
N GLY A 346 -8.92 16.79 -10.24
CA GLY A 346 -9.60 16.36 -11.47
C GLY A 346 -9.28 17.19 -12.72
N GLN A 347 -9.03 18.49 -12.56
CA GLN A 347 -8.66 19.39 -13.67
C GLN A 347 -7.26 19.11 -14.24
N ALA A 348 -6.39 18.43 -13.50
CA ALA A 348 -5.06 18.05 -13.95
C ALA A 348 -5.05 16.79 -14.85
N ALA A 349 -6.18 16.09 -14.97
CA ALA A 349 -6.26 14.81 -15.70
C ALA A 349 -5.84 14.93 -17.17
N ASP A 350 -6.21 16.00 -17.87
CA ASP A 350 -5.78 16.25 -19.26
C ASP A 350 -4.26 16.40 -19.36
N LYS A 351 -3.68 17.20 -18.45
CA LYS A 351 -2.24 17.44 -18.41
C LYS A 351 -1.47 16.15 -18.11
N LEU A 352 -1.89 15.41 -17.09
CA LEU A 352 -1.35 14.10 -16.75
C LEU A 352 -1.44 13.13 -17.94
N SER A 353 -2.60 13.05 -18.59
CA SER A 353 -2.83 12.18 -19.76
C SER A 353 -1.86 12.47 -20.94
N SER A 354 -1.43 13.72 -21.09
CA SER A 354 -0.42 14.11 -22.11
C SER A 354 0.98 13.59 -21.79
N LEU A 355 1.30 13.37 -20.50
CA LEU A 355 2.60 12.88 -20.05
C LEU A 355 2.76 11.36 -20.16
N LEU A 356 1.74 10.63 -20.63
CA LEU A 356 1.89 9.22 -21.01
C LEU A 356 2.83 9.00 -22.21
N SER A 357 3.23 10.05 -22.93
CA SER A 357 4.29 10.00 -23.93
C SER A 357 5.65 10.52 -23.42
N HIS A 358 5.77 10.78 -22.11
CA HIS A 358 7.02 11.29 -21.55
C HIS A 358 8.16 10.28 -21.72
N ARG A 359 9.38 10.78 -21.99
CA ARG A 359 10.57 9.94 -22.24
C ARG A 359 10.88 8.98 -21.09
N SER A 360 10.62 9.44 -19.86
CA SER A 360 10.98 8.76 -18.62
C SER A 360 9.89 7.78 -18.20
N PRO A 361 10.17 6.46 -18.12
CA PRO A 361 9.20 5.47 -17.63
C PRO A 361 8.73 5.74 -16.20
N ALA A 362 9.59 6.32 -15.36
CA ALA A 362 9.24 6.68 -13.98
C ALA A 362 8.15 7.78 -13.95
N VAL A 363 8.27 8.81 -14.80
CA VAL A 363 7.21 9.83 -14.97
C VAL A 363 5.93 9.18 -15.48
N ARG A 364 5.99 8.33 -16.50
CA ARG A 364 4.79 7.66 -17.04
C ARG A 364 4.09 6.81 -15.99
N SER A 365 4.84 6.06 -15.19
CA SER A 365 4.30 5.24 -14.10
C SER A 365 3.63 6.08 -13.00
N ALA A 366 4.25 7.20 -12.59
CA ALA A 366 3.66 8.12 -11.61
C ALA A 366 2.37 8.77 -12.16
N VAL A 367 2.35 9.13 -13.43
CA VAL A 367 1.17 9.66 -14.13
C VAL A 367 0.03 8.63 -14.18
N VAL A 368 0.33 7.38 -14.51
CA VAL A 368 -0.65 6.29 -14.53
C VAL A 368 -1.27 6.07 -13.14
N GLU A 369 -0.46 6.09 -12.09
CA GLU A 369 -0.98 6.02 -10.72
C GLU A 369 -1.91 7.18 -10.40
N SER A 370 -1.45 8.40 -10.66
CA SER A 370 -2.17 9.63 -10.41
C SER A 370 -3.53 9.64 -11.11
N LEU A 371 -3.58 9.25 -12.39
CA LEU A 371 -4.81 9.11 -13.15
C LEU A 371 -5.77 8.06 -12.56
N GLY A 372 -5.24 6.95 -12.04
CA GLY A 372 -6.05 5.94 -11.34
C GLY A 372 -6.66 6.46 -10.03
N MET A 373 -5.89 7.23 -9.25
CA MET A 373 -6.35 7.81 -7.98
C MET A 373 -7.37 8.93 -8.21
N ILE A 374 -7.12 9.81 -9.18
CA ILE A 374 -8.07 10.85 -9.59
C ILE A 374 -9.33 10.20 -10.14
N GLY A 375 -9.20 9.30 -11.13
CA GLY A 375 -10.31 8.64 -11.80
C GLY A 375 -11.18 7.75 -10.90
N GLY A 376 -10.61 7.21 -9.81
CA GLY A 376 -11.32 6.43 -8.80
C GLY A 376 -11.98 7.25 -7.70
N ALA A 377 -11.87 8.59 -7.73
CA ALA A 377 -12.50 9.45 -6.74
C ALA A 377 -14.02 9.54 -6.97
N SER A 378 -14.80 9.25 -5.93
CA SER A 378 -16.27 9.16 -5.99
C SER A 378 -16.98 10.44 -6.46
N ALA A 379 -16.35 11.60 -6.32
CA ALA A 379 -16.91 12.89 -6.69
C ALA A 379 -16.49 13.39 -8.09
N LEU A 380 -15.70 12.61 -8.86
CA LEU A 380 -15.21 13.05 -10.16
C LEU A 380 -16.30 13.00 -11.25
N ALA A 381 -16.32 13.99 -12.14
CA ALA A 381 -17.28 14.01 -13.24
C ALA A 381 -16.99 12.92 -14.27
N LYS A 382 -18.04 12.28 -14.81
CA LYS A 382 -17.92 11.17 -15.78
C LYS A 382 -16.97 11.44 -16.95
N PRO A 383 -16.94 12.63 -17.60
CA PRO A 383 -15.99 12.89 -18.69
C PRO A 383 -14.51 12.80 -18.26
N GLN A 384 -14.20 13.19 -17.02
CA GLN A 384 -12.85 13.09 -16.49
C GLN A 384 -12.48 11.64 -16.13
N VAL A 385 -13.45 10.86 -15.63
CA VAL A 385 -13.30 9.42 -15.44
C VAL A 385 -13.03 8.74 -16.80
N ASP A 386 -13.81 9.06 -17.84
CA ASP A 386 -13.64 8.50 -19.19
C ASP A 386 -12.28 8.84 -19.80
N LEU A 387 -11.80 10.07 -19.58
CA LEU A 387 -10.47 10.49 -19.97
C LEU A 387 -9.39 9.66 -19.27
N ALA A 388 -9.48 9.49 -17.94
CA ALA A 388 -8.55 8.68 -17.17
C ALA A 388 -8.55 7.22 -17.66
N VAL A 389 -9.73 6.62 -17.85
CA VAL A 389 -9.86 5.26 -18.39
C VAL A 389 -9.23 5.15 -19.78
N SER A 390 -9.48 6.11 -20.68
CA SER A 390 -8.89 6.13 -22.02
C SER A 390 -7.36 6.24 -21.99
N ALA A 391 -6.83 7.04 -21.05
CA ALA A 391 -5.40 7.18 -20.83
C ALA A 391 -4.79 5.87 -20.30
N LEU A 392 -5.44 5.21 -19.33
CA LEU A 392 -4.99 3.94 -18.76
C LEU A 392 -5.05 2.79 -19.77
N ILE A 393 -6.04 2.77 -20.68
CA ILE A 393 -6.08 1.81 -21.79
C ILE A 393 -4.83 1.93 -22.69
N ARG A 394 -4.37 3.16 -22.96
CA ARG A 394 -3.10 3.37 -23.69
C ARG A 394 -1.90 2.86 -22.89
N ALA A 395 -1.88 3.11 -21.59
CA ALA A 395 -0.79 2.69 -20.71
C ALA A 395 -0.68 1.16 -20.56
N LEU A 396 -1.77 0.39 -20.74
CA LEU A 396 -1.72 -1.08 -20.84
C LEU A 396 -0.87 -1.60 -22.00
N GLN A 397 -0.51 -0.74 -22.96
CA GLN A 397 0.31 -1.07 -24.13
C GLN A 397 1.69 -0.40 -24.09
N ASP A 398 2.09 0.16 -22.94
CA ASP A 398 3.39 0.84 -22.79
C ASP A 398 4.56 -0.15 -22.98
N ALA A 399 5.67 0.33 -23.54
CA ALA A 399 6.87 -0.48 -23.69
C ALA A 399 7.49 -0.89 -22.35
N ASP A 400 7.31 -0.04 -21.33
CA ASP A 400 7.77 -0.31 -19.97
C ASP A 400 6.75 -1.17 -19.20
N VAL A 401 7.26 -2.28 -18.65
CA VAL A 401 6.45 -3.27 -17.93
C VAL A 401 5.78 -2.67 -16.69
N GLN A 402 6.46 -1.75 -15.99
CA GLN A 402 5.92 -1.14 -14.77
C GLN A 402 4.74 -0.21 -15.09
N THR A 403 4.82 0.49 -16.21
CA THR A 403 3.73 1.34 -16.68
C THR A 403 2.48 0.49 -17.02
N ARG A 404 2.65 -0.64 -17.73
CA ARG A 404 1.54 -1.58 -18.02
C ARG A 404 0.94 -2.18 -16.75
N PHE A 405 1.81 -2.59 -15.84
CA PHE A 405 1.45 -3.10 -14.53
C PHE A 405 0.59 -2.10 -13.74
N MET A 406 1.06 -0.84 -13.67
CA MET A 406 0.36 0.22 -12.94
C MET A 406 -0.98 0.56 -13.56
N ALA A 407 -1.11 0.43 -14.89
CA ALA A 407 -2.37 0.66 -15.57
C ALA A 407 -3.45 -0.34 -15.13
N GLY A 408 -3.11 -1.63 -14.96
CA GLY A 408 -4.04 -2.63 -14.43
C GLY A 408 -4.51 -2.31 -12.99
N LEU A 409 -3.58 -1.92 -12.11
CA LEU A 409 -3.93 -1.50 -10.75
C LEU A 409 -4.78 -0.23 -10.71
N ALA A 410 -4.43 0.77 -11.53
CA ALA A 410 -5.18 2.02 -11.66
C ALA A 410 -6.62 1.76 -12.15
N LEU A 411 -6.80 0.88 -13.14
CA LEU A 411 -8.13 0.48 -13.62
C LEU A 411 -8.93 -0.28 -12.55
N SER A 412 -8.26 -1.08 -11.71
CA SER A 412 -8.89 -1.74 -10.56
C SER A 412 -9.43 -0.74 -9.53
N ARG A 413 -8.72 0.39 -9.32
CA ARG A 413 -9.15 1.48 -8.43
C ARG A 413 -10.38 2.22 -8.96
N ILE A 414 -10.44 2.46 -10.28
CA ILE A 414 -11.64 3.03 -10.92
C ILE A 414 -12.83 2.05 -10.84
N GLY A 415 -12.56 0.75 -10.90
CA GLY A 415 -13.58 -0.28 -10.73
C GLY A 415 -14.60 -0.29 -11.87
N ARG A 416 -15.89 -0.38 -11.54
CA ARG A 416 -16.96 -0.56 -12.55
C ARG A 416 -17.00 0.52 -13.63
N ASP A 417 -16.60 1.75 -13.31
CA ASP A 417 -16.59 2.85 -14.27
C ASP A 417 -15.51 2.71 -15.36
N ALA A 418 -14.55 1.79 -15.17
CA ALA A 418 -13.54 1.40 -16.15
C ALA A 418 -14.02 0.31 -17.13
N ALA A 419 -15.33 0.07 -17.25
CA ALA A 419 -15.90 -0.94 -18.14
C ALA A 419 -15.39 -0.86 -19.60
N ALA A 420 -15.08 0.34 -20.11
CA ALA A 420 -14.53 0.52 -21.45
C ALA A 420 -13.14 -0.14 -21.65
N ALA A 421 -12.42 -0.47 -20.56
CA ALA A 421 -11.12 -1.11 -20.62
C ALA A 421 -11.20 -2.64 -20.76
N VAL A 422 -12.38 -3.27 -20.65
CA VAL A 422 -12.52 -4.74 -20.67
C VAL A 422 -11.88 -5.39 -21.90
N PRO A 423 -12.08 -4.90 -23.14
CA PRO A 423 -11.44 -5.50 -24.32
C PRO A 423 -9.90 -5.39 -24.29
N ALA A 424 -9.37 -4.27 -23.80
CA ALA A 424 -7.92 -4.08 -23.68
C ALA A 424 -7.32 -4.98 -22.60
N LEU A 425 -7.98 -5.09 -21.45
CA LEU A 425 -7.59 -5.98 -20.36
C LEU A 425 -7.63 -7.45 -20.78
N ALA A 426 -8.62 -7.85 -21.59
CA ALA A 426 -8.69 -9.19 -22.15
C ALA A 426 -7.44 -9.52 -22.99
N ALA A 427 -6.96 -8.58 -23.81
CA ALA A 427 -5.70 -8.73 -24.54
C ALA A 427 -4.47 -8.75 -23.60
N THR A 428 -4.48 -7.97 -22.52
CA THR A 428 -3.42 -7.96 -21.50
C THR A 428 -3.28 -9.30 -20.75
N LEU A 429 -4.28 -10.19 -20.81
CA LEU A 429 -4.15 -11.55 -20.27
C LEU A 429 -3.12 -12.40 -21.01
N ASP A 430 -2.69 -12.00 -22.21
CA ASP A 430 -1.63 -12.65 -22.98
C ASP A 430 -0.27 -11.94 -22.85
N ASP A 431 -0.13 -10.94 -21.96
CA ASP A 431 1.13 -10.22 -21.75
C ASP A 431 2.26 -11.19 -21.35
N GLU A 432 3.48 -10.95 -21.85
CA GLU A 432 4.65 -11.77 -21.53
C GLU A 432 4.96 -11.78 -20.01
N ASN A 433 4.68 -10.67 -19.33
CA ASN A 433 4.93 -10.51 -17.91
C ASN A 433 3.78 -11.06 -17.07
N ARG A 434 4.09 -12.03 -16.21
CA ARG A 434 3.10 -12.70 -15.35
C ARG A 434 2.36 -11.77 -14.39
N TYR A 435 2.98 -10.66 -13.97
CA TYR A 435 2.35 -9.73 -13.04
C TYR A 435 1.41 -8.79 -13.77
N VAL A 436 1.76 -8.34 -14.99
CA VAL A 436 0.84 -7.60 -15.85
C VAL A 436 -0.43 -8.43 -16.10
N ARG A 437 -0.30 -9.73 -16.41
CA ARG A 437 -1.46 -10.64 -16.51
C ARG A 437 -2.29 -10.71 -15.23
N ALA A 438 -1.61 -10.82 -14.07
CA ALA A 438 -2.30 -10.89 -12.78
C ALA A 438 -3.11 -9.61 -12.47
N HIS A 439 -2.57 -8.43 -12.80
CA HIS A 439 -3.30 -7.17 -12.62
C HIS A 439 -4.42 -6.97 -13.62
N ALA A 440 -4.30 -7.53 -14.84
CA ALA A 440 -5.43 -7.55 -15.75
C ALA A 440 -6.58 -8.40 -15.21
N LEU A 441 -6.30 -9.57 -14.61
CA LEU A 441 -7.31 -10.39 -13.93
C LEU A 441 -7.97 -9.63 -12.77
N GLU A 442 -7.19 -8.97 -11.91
CA GLU A 442 -7.76 -8.17 -10.81
C GLU A 442 -8.58 -6.99 -11.36
N ALA A 443 -8.12 -6.27 -12.38
CA ALA A 443 -8.87 -5.17 -12.97
C ALA A 443 -10.23 -5.63 -13.52
N LEU A 444 -10.27 -6.76 -14.26
CA LEU A 444 -11.51 -7.36 -14.74
C LEU A 444 -12.44 -7.74 -13.58
N ARG A 445 -11.91 -8.29 -12.49
CA ARG A 445 -12.68 -8.64 -11.29
C ARG A 445 -13.32 -7.42 -10.64
N TYR A 446 -12.58 -6.33 -10.51
CA TYR A 446 -13.07 -5.08 -9.89
C TYR A 446 -14.00 -4.27 -10.80
N ILE A 447 -13.82 -4.36 -12.12
CA ILE A 447 -14.79 -3.84 -13.09
C ILE A 447 -16.12 -4.58 -12.96
N GLY A 448 -16.09 -5.92 -12.87
CA GLY A 448 -17.22 -6.74 -12.44
C GLY A 448 -18.46 -6.68 -13.34
N THR A 449 -18.35 -6.18 -14.58
CA THR A 449 -19.41 -6.28 -15.60
C THR A 449 -19.58 -7.72 -16.05
N GLU A 450 -20.71 -8.05 -16.68
CA GLU A 450 -20.92 -9.40 -17.23
C GLU A 450 -19.85 -9.77 -18.27
N GLU A 451 -19.49 -8.83 -19.14
CA GLU A 451 -18.38 -9.02 -20.09
C GLU A 451 -17.05 -9.32 -19.39
N ALA A 452 -16.73 -8.58 -18.32
CA ALA A 452 -15.49 -8.82 -17.56
C ALA A 452 -15.51 -10.20 -16.88
N LYS A 453 -16.66 -10.63 -16.35
CA LYS A 453 -16.82 -11.97 -15.77
C LYS A 453 -16.68 -13.06 -16.83
N ASP A 454 -17.26 -12.88 -18.01
CA ASP A 454 -17.14 -13.83 -19.12
C ASP A 454 -15.67 -13.99 -19.54
N VAL A 455 -14.92 -12.88 -19.63
CA VAL A 455 -13.47 -12.92 -19.90
C VAL A 455 -12.71 -13.68 -18.80
N LEU A 456 -13.01 -13.44 -17.52
CA LEU A 456 -12.39 -14.15 -16.40
C LEU A 456 -12.69 -15.66 -16.44
N ILE A 457 -13.95 -16.04 -16.70
CA ILE A 457 -14.36 -17.45 -16.81
C ILE A 457 -13.63 -18.10 -17.98
N HIS A 458 -13.58 -17.44 -19.13
CA HIS A 458 -12.85 -17.93 -20.30
C HIS A 458 -11.36 -18.17 -19.99
N SER A 459 -10.71 -17.20 -19.35
CA SER A 459 -9.31 -17.30 -18.94
C SER A 459 -9.08 -18.48 -17.98
N LEU A 460 -9.97 -18.68 -17.01
CA LEU A 460 -9.90 -19.81 -16.07
C LEU A 460 -9.97 -21.17 -16.79
N PHE A 461 -10.83 -21.33 -17.79
CA PHE A 461 -10.94 -22.59 -18.56
C PHE A 461 -9.72 -22.87 -19.45
N GLN A 462 -8.95 -21.84 -19.79
CA GLN A 462 -7.70 -21.98 -20.53
C GLN A 462 -6.47 -22.16 -19.62
N ALA A 463 -6.60 -21.88 -18.33
CA ALA A 463 -5.55 -22.14 -17.35
C ALA A 463 -5.36 -23.65 -17.11
N ARG A 464 -4.14 -24.04 -16.73
CA ARG A 464 -3.82 -25.43 -16.38
C ARG A 464 -4.57 -25.83 -15.10
N TRP A 465 -5.71 -26.50 -15.26
CA TRP A 465 -6.55 -26.94 -14.13
C TRP A 465 -5.98 -28.16 -13.37
N CYS A 466 -5.21 -29.02 -14.04
CA CYS A 466 -4.55 -30.17 -13.40
C CYS A 466 -3.04 -29.93 -13.29
N THR A 467 -2.61 -29.45 -12.12
CA THR A 467 -1.21 -29.20 -11.81
C THR A 467 -0.44 -30.50 -11.51
N THR A 468 -1.13 -31.56 -11.11
CA THR A 468 -0.55 -32.85 -10.71
C THR A 468 -0.28 -33.79 -11.88
N THR A 469 -0.94 -33.59 -13.04
CA THR A 469 -0.64 -34.37 -14.25
C THR A 469 0.76 -34.02 -14.74
N THR A 470 1.69 -34.94 -14.52
CA THR A 470 3.08 -34.86 -15.00
C THR A 470 3.41 -36.16 -15.74
N PRO A 471 4.53 -36.23 -16.50
CA PRO A 471 4.99 -37.51 -17.04
C PRO A 471 5.19 -38.58 -15.96
N ALA A 472 5.50 -38.20 -14.72
CA ALA A 472 5.65 -39.11 -13.58
C ALA A 472 4.32 -39.49 -12.90
N ASN A 473 3.24 -38.75 -13.17
CA ASN A 473 1.91 -38.94 -12.59
C ASN A 473 0.85 -38.65 -13.67
N THR A 474 0.85 -39.48 -14.72
CA THR A 474 0.00 -39.30 -15.91
C THR A 474 -1.47 -39.64 -15.63
N PHE A 475 -1.71 -40.54 -14.68
CA PHE A 475 -3.03 -40.94 -14.22
C PHE A 475 -3.10 -40.72 -12.71
N TYR A 476 -4.23 -40.21 -12.24
CA TYR A 476 -4.52 -40.11 -10.81
C TYR A 476 -4.37 -41.51 -10.17
N PRO A 477 -3.66 -41.65 -9.04
CA PRO A 477 -3.49 -42.96 -8.38
C PRO A 477 -4.82 -43.57 -7.93
#